data_AF-A0A8S2MSB3-F1
#
_entry.id   AF-A0A8S2MSB3-F1
#
_cell.length_a   1.000
_cell.length_b   1.000
_cell.length_c   1.000
_cell.angle_alpha   90.00
_cell.angle_beta   90.00
_cell.angle_gamma   90.00
#
_symmetry.space_group_name_H-M   'P 1'
#
loop_
_entity.id
_entity.type
_entity.pdbx_description
1 polymer ?
#
loop_
_entity_poly.entity_id
_entity_poly.type
_entity_poly.pdbx_seq_one_letter_code
_entity_poly.pdbx_strand_id
1 'polypeptide(L)'
;MSPKIAVVTGGNKGIGYAIVDKLCSVFDGLIYLTARNEQLGLRAVQQLQSSNPNASRKVNFHQLDITSVESIHHLAEFLRKKHGGLDILINNAGIAFKTNDITPFGDQAEITAQTNFFGTVNVCNALFPLLRDHARIVNISSRAGMLDSIKNPEIRQSFISPTATIESLSDILNDFI
;
A
#
# COMPACT_ATOMS: atom_id res chain seq x y z
N MET A 1 18.00 17.88 -11.62
CA MET A 1 17.73 16.49 -11.18
C MET A 1 16.22 16.31 -11.10
N SER A 2 15.69 15.15 -11.48
CA SER A 2 14.27 14.83 -11.26
C SER A 2 13.95 14.84 -9.77
N PRO A 3 12.77 15.34 -9.34
CA PRO A 3 12.41 15.37 -7.93
C PRO A 3 12.34 13.95 -7.35
N LYS A 4 12.60 13.82 -6.05
CA LYS A 4 12.34 12.56 -5.33
C LYS A 4 10.84 12.28 -5.28
N ILE A 5 10.46 11.01 -5.35
CA ILE A 5 9.08 10.54 -5.44
C ILE A 5 8.76 9.63 -4.27
N ALA A 6 7.74 10.00 -3.51
CA ALA A 6 7.10 9.16 -2.52
C ALA A 6 5.71 8.73 -3.01
N VAL A 7 5.35 7.46 -2.82
CA VAL A 7 4.03 6.91 -3.13
C VAL A 7 3.43 6.36 -1.85
N VAL A 8 2.19 6.76 -1.54
CA VAL A 8 1.44 6.27 -0.37
C VAL A 8 0.15 5.62 -0.85
N THR A 9 0.02 4.31 -0.64
CA THR A 9 -1.20 3.58 -1.00
C THR A 9 -2.31 3.82 0.02
N GLY A 10 -3.55 4.02 -0.44
CA GLY A 10 -4.69 4.28 0.46
C GLY A 10 -4.56 5.59 1.25
N GLY A 11 -4.02 6.62 0.62
CA GLY A 11 -3.70 7.89 1.26
C GLY A 11 -4.87 8.87 1.44
N ASN A 12 -6.08 8.53 0.99
CA ASN A 12 -7.21 9.47 1.01
C ASN A 12 -7.90 9.64 2.38
N LYS A 13 -7.55 8.84 3.39
CA LYS A 13 -8.08 8.95 4.75
C LYS A 13 -7.17 8.27 5.78
N GLY A 14 -7.46 8.46 7.07
CA GLY A 14 -6.86 7.71 8.16
C GLY A 14 -5.33 7.84 8.22
N ILE A 15 -4.64 6.72 8.50
CA ILE A 15 -3.18 6.68 8.66
C ILE A 15 -2.47 7.15 7.38
N GLY A 16 -2.88 6.67 6.20
CA GLY A 16 -2.30 7.07 4.93
C GLY A 16 -2.37 8.59 4.69
N TYR A 17 -3.50 9.22 5.01
CA TYR A 17 -3.65 10.67 4.91
C TYR A 17 -2.69 11.42 5.86
N ALA A 18 -2.59 10.97 7.11
CA ALA A 18 -1.67 11.55 8.09
C ALA A 18 -0.20 11.36 7.69
N ILE A 19 0.14 10.22 7.06
CA ILE A 19 1.47 9.99 6.49
C ILE A 19 1.76 11.01 5.38
N VAL A 20 0.85 11.21 4.43
CA VAL A 20 1.03 12.19 3.35
C VAL A 20 1.20 13.60 3.92
N ASP A 21 0.36 13.99 4.88
CA ASP A 21 0.46 15.29 5.55
C ASP A 21 1.83 15.48 6.21
N LYS A 22 2.30 14.48 6.96
CA LYS A 22 3.62 14.55 7.61
C LYS A 22 4.77 14.60 6.60
N LEU A 23 4.67 13.83 5.51
CA LEU A 23 5.66 13.85 4.43
C LEU A 23 5.78 15.24 3.79
N CYS A 24 4.70 16.02 3.72
CA CYS A 24 4.78 17.38 3.18
C CYS A 24 5.80 18.26 3.91
N SER A 25 5.97 18.04 5.22
CA SER A 25 6.91 18.79 6.07
C SER A 25 8.33 18.25 6.05
N VAL A 26 8.53 16.94 5.84
CA VAL A 26 9.85 16.30 6.04
C VAL A 26 10.49 15.75 4.76
N PHE A 27 9.70 15.54 3.71
CA PHE A 27 10.18 14.98 2.45
C PHE A 27 10.43 16.10 1.44
N ASP A 28 11.65 16.12 0.89
CA ASP A 28 12.03 17.04 -0.19
C ASP A 28 11.82 16.37 -1.56
N GLY A 29 10.56 16.39 -2.01
CA GLY A 29 10.14 15.75 -3.24
C GLY A 29 8.63 15.83 -3.48
N LEU A 30 8.16 15.12 -4.50
CA LEU A 30 6.75 14.97 -4.83
C LEU A 30 6.17 13.74 -4.14
N ILE A 31 4.94 13.88 -3.65
CA ILE A 31 4.20 12.84 -2.95
C ILE A 31 2.98 12.49 -3.78
N TYR A 32 2.84 11.23 -4.16
CA TYR A 32 1.64 10.67 -4.76
C TYR A 32 0.77 10.07 -3.67
N LEU A 33 -0.29 10.81 -3.33
CA LEU A 33 -1.43 10.28 -2.60
C LEU A 33 -2.23 9.42 -3.58
N THR A 34 -2.38 8.13 -3.28
CA THR A 34 -3.18 7.24 -4.12
C THR A 34 -4.42 6.73 -3.39
N ALA A 35 -5.46 6.46 -4.18
CA ALA A 35 -6.73 5.92 -3.69
C ALA A 35 -7.45 5.17 -4.80
N ARG A 36 -8.23 4.15 -4.42
CA ARG A 36 -9.05 3.39 -5.39
C ARG A 36 -10.14 4.24 -6.02
N ASN A 37 -10.76 5.11 -5.22
CA ASN A 37 -11.81 6.01 -5.66
C ASN A 37 -11.20 7.38 -5.94
N GLU A 38 -11.24 7.79 -7.21
CA GLU A 38 -10.66 9.03 -7.70
C GLU A 38 -11.24 10.28 -7.02
N GLN A 39 -12.56 10.35 -6.86
CA GLN A 39 -13.22 11.50 -6.24
C GLN A 39 -12.77 11.70 -4.79
N LEU A 40 -12.67 10.62 -4.02
CA LEU A 40 -12.19 10.67 -2.63
C LEU A 40 -10.71 11.03 -2.57
N GLY A 41 -9.90 10.55 -3.51
CA GLY A 41 -8.48 10.90 -3.61
C GLY A 41 -8.25 12.37 -3.93
N LEU A 42 -8.93 12.89 -4.95
CA LEU A 42 -8.86 14.31 -5.34
C LEU A 42 -9.34 15.23 -4.21
N ARG A 43 -10.43 14.87 -3.52
CA ARG A 43 -10.90 15.62 -2.35
C ARG A 43 -9.85 15.65 -1.23
N ALA A 44 -9.19 14.52 -0.96
CA ALA A 44 -8.14 14.46 0.06
C ALA A 44 -6.93 15.34 -0.29
N VAL A 45 -6.52 15.37 -1.56
CA VAL A 45 -5.47 16.28 -2.02
C VAL A 45 -5.88 17.73 -1.86
N GLN A 46 -7.08 18.12 -2.29
CA GLN A 46 -7.58 19.49 -2.10
C GLN A 46 -7.60 19.90 -0.62
N GLN A 47 -8.04 19.01 0.25
CA GLN A 47 -8.05 19.25 1.69
C GLN A 47 -6.64 19.48 2.23
N LEU A 48 -5.67 18.62 1.87
CA LEU A 48 -4.27 18.78 2.29
C LEU A 48 -3.67 20.09 1.78
N GLN A 49 -3.91 20.45 0.53
CA GLN A 49 -3.42 21.68 -0.07
C GLN A 49 -4.01 22.93 0.59
N SER A 50 -5.22 22.82 1.14
CA SER A 50 -5.89 23.90 1.87
C SER A 50 -5.39 24.02 3.31
N SER A 51 -5.07 22.90 3.98
CA SER A 51 -4.67 22.88 5.40
C SER A 51 -3.16 22.92 5.62
N ASN A 52 -2.35 22.53 4.64
CA ASN A 52 -0.90 22.46 4.75
C ASN A 52 -0.22 23.26 3.62
N PRO A 53 0.44 24.40 3.92
CA PRO A 53 1.10 25.25 2.92
C PRO A 53 2.16 24.54 2.08
N ASN A 54 2.76 23.46 2.60
CA ASN A 54 3.75 22.67 1.87
C ASN A 54 3.11 21.71 0.86
N ALA A 55 1.84 21.34 1.06
CA ALA A 55 1.17 20.33 0.25
C ALA A 55 0.90 20.82 -1.18
N SER A 56 0.56 22.10 -1.38
CA SER A 56 0.23 22.68 -2.70
C SER A 56 1.33 22.55 -3.75
N ARG A 57 2.60 22.38 -3.35
CA ARG A 57 3.72 22.18 -4.27
C ARG A 57 4.21 20.74 -4.36
N LYS A 58 3.76 19.86 -3.47
CA LYS A 58 4.33 18.51 -3.28
C LYS A 58 3.33 17.39 -3.54
N VAL A 59 2.07 17.55 -3.12
CA VAL A 59 1.07 16.48 -3.15
C VAL A 59 0.36 16.46 -4.49
N ASN A 60 0.42 15.30 -5.12
CA ASN A 60 -0.26 14.96 -6.36
C ASN A 60 -1.17 13.76 -6.12
N PHE A 61 -2.22 13.65 -6.92
CA PHE A 61 -3.08 12.47 -6.94
C PHE A 61 -2.67 11.53 -8.09
N HIS A 62 -2.75 10.23 -7.84
CA HIS A 62 -2.86 9.21 -8.89
C HIS A 62 -3.80 8.10 -8.41
N GLN A 63 -4.71 7.64 -9.26
CA GLN A 63 -5.61 6.54 -8.90
C GLN A 63 -4.79 5.25 -8.70
N LEU A 64 -5.14 4.48 -7.66
CA LEU A 64 -4.60 3.15 -7.43
C LEU A 64 -5.61 2.31 -6.66
N ASP A 65 -6.05 1.23 -7.29
CA ASP A 65 -6.66 0.10 -6.61
C ASP A 65 -5.65 -1.06 -6.57
N ILE A 66 -5.21 -1.43 -5.36
CA ILE A 66 -4.17 -2.45 -5.18
C ILE A 66 -4.68 -3.85 -5.51
N THR A 67 -5.99 -4.07 -5.66
CA THR A 67 -6.54 -5.35 -6.11
C THR A 67 -6.73 -5.43 -7.63
N SER A 68 -6.43 -4.35 -8.36
CA SER A 68 -6.53 -4.30 -9.82
C SER A 68 -5.15 -4.27 -10.46
N VAL A 69 -4.81 -5.34 -11.17
CA VAL A 69 -3.55 -5.46 -11.93
C VAL A 69 -3.41 -4.31 -12.94
N GLU A 70 -4.50 -3.95 -13.63
CA GLU A 70 -4.51 -2.83 -14.58
C GLU A 70 -4.21 -1.49 -13.89
N SER A 71 -4.86 -1.21 -12.75
CA SER A 71 -4.62 0.02 -11.98
C SER A 71 -3.17 0.13 -11.50
N ILE A 72 -2.60 -0.98 -11.03
CA ILE A 72 -1.19 -1.06 -10.62
C ILE A 72 -0.27 -0.79 -11.82
N HIS A 73 -0.53 -1.42 -12.97
CA HIS A 73 0.25 -1.19 -14.19
C HIS A 73 0.18 0.26 -14.66
N HIS A 74 -0.98 0.89 -14.62
CA HIS A 74 -1.13 2.31 -14.97
C HIS A 74 -0.28 3.21 -14.07
N LEU A 75 -0.27 2.98 -12.76
CA LEU A 75 0.61 3.72 -11.84
C LEU A 75 2.09 3.46 -12.14
N ALA A 76 2.49 2.20 -12.34
CA ALA A 76 3.88 1.85 -12.62
C ALA A 76 4.39 2.50 -13.91
N GLU A 77 3.60 2.43 -14.99
CA GLU A 77 3.89 3.08 -16.28
C GLU A 77 4.00 4.59 -16.13
N PHE A 78 3.07 5.20 -15.39
CA PHE A 78 3.10 6.63 -15.12
C PHE A 78 4.38 7.05 -14.37
N LEU A 79 4.74 6.35 -13.29
CA LEU A 79 5.93 6.65 -12.51
C LEU A 79 7.21 6.47 -13.33
N ARG A 80 7.28 5.39 -14.13
CA ARG A 80 8.41 5.12 -15.03
C ARG A 80 8.56 6.22 -16.08
N LYS A 81 7.49 6.56 -16.79
CA LYS A 81 7.53 7.54 -17.89
C LYS A 81 7.78 8.96 -17.36
N LYS A 82 7.17 9.34 -16.25
CA LYS A 82 7.21 10.72 -15.74
C LYS A 82 8.45 11.01 -14.90
N HIS A 83 8.88 10.05 -14.08
CA HIS A 83 9.91 10.28 -13.06
C HIS A 83 11.12 9.35 -13.19
N GLY A 84 11.03 8.31 -14.01
CA GLY A 84 12.08 7.29 -14.17
C GLY A 84 12.32 6.44 -12.92
N GLY A 85 11.44 6.49 -11.92
CA GLY A 85 11.57 5.73 -10.67
C GLY A 85 10.92 6.37 -9.44
N LEU A 86 11.07 5.72 -8.29
CA LEU A 86 10.62 6.22 -6.98
C LEU A 86 11.63 5.96 -5.84
N ASP A 87 11.54 6.75 -4.77
CA ASP A 87 12.45 6.71 -3.63
C ASP A 87 11.77 6.26 -2.33
N ILE A 88 10.46 6.45 -2.20
CA ILE A 88 9.70 5.98 -1.04
C ILE A 88 8.42 5.28 -1.52
N LEU A 89 8.21 4.05 -1.06
CA LEU A 89 6.94 3.33 -1.20
C LEU A 89 6.37 3.04 0.19
N ILE A 90 5.16 3.53 0.46
CA ILE A 90 4.43 3.25 1.69
C ILE A 90 3.18 2.46 1.34
N ASN A 91 3.23 1.16 1.57
CA ASN A 91 2.10 0.25 1.42
C ASN A 91 1.22 0.35 2.67
N ASN A 92 0.23 1.25 2.62
CA ASN A 92 -0.71 1.52 3.71
C ASN A 92 -2.13 1.04 3.42
N ALA A 93 -2.51 0.89 2.15
CA ALA A 93 -3.84 0.41 1.78
C ALA A 93 -4.12 -0.96 2.41
N GLY A 94 -5.26 -1.07 3.08
CA GLY A 94 -5.71 -2.29 3.73
C GLY A 94 -7.14 -2.14 4.25
N ILE A 95 -7.77 -3.28 4.54
CA ILE A 95 -9.14 -3.36 5.04
C ILE A 95 -9.23 -4.33 6.22
N ALA A 96 -10.29 -4.16 7.00
CA ALA A 96 -10.72 -5.12 8.01
C ALA A 96 -12.24 -5.00 8.13
N PHE A 97 -12.91 -6.15 8.21
CA PHE A 97 -14.31 -6.20 8.57
C PHE A 97 -14.49 -5.86 10.05
N LYS A 98 -15.68 -5.37 10.42
CA LYS A 98 -16.02 -5.13 11.82
C LYS A 98 -16.29 -6.45 12.53
N THR A 99 -16.08 -6.50 13.84
CA THR A 99 -16.31 -7.71 14.65
C THR A 99 -17.74 -8.25 14.55
N ASN A 100 -18.73 -7.38 14.28
CA ASN A 100 -20.14 -7.72 14.13
C ASN A 100 -20.63 -7.67 12.68
N ASP A 101 -19.72 -7.75 11.71
CA ASP A 101 -20.09 -7.86 10.30
C ASP A 101 -20.74 -9.22 10.01
N ILE A 102 -21.75 -9.22 9.14
CA ILE A 102 -22.57 -10.41 8.83
C ILE A 102 -22.11 -11.14 7.55
N THR A 103 -21.15 -10.59 6.81
CA THR A 103 -20.55 -11.27 5.66
C THR A 103 -20.00 -12.64 6.07
N PRO A 104 -20.22 -13.72 5.29
CA PRO A 104 -19.67 -15.03 5.59
C PRO A 104 -18.15 -14.99 5.83
N PHE A 105 -17.65 -15.80 6.76
CA PHE A 105 -16.24 -15.77 7.14
C PHE A 105 -15.29 -16.04 5.96
N GLY A 106 -15.64 -16.99 5.07
CA GLY A 106 -14.86 -17.26 3.86
C GLY A 106 -14.71 -16.02 2.99
N ASP A 107 -15.81 -15.35 2.66
CA ASP A 107 -15.79 -14.09 1.90
C ASP A 107 -14.97 -13.00 2.62
N GLN A 108 -15.08 -12.88 3.95
CA GLN A 108 -14.25 -11.93 4.70
C GLN A 108 -12.76 -12.26 4.58
N ALA A 109 -12.40 -13.54 4.69
CA ALA A 109 -11.03 -14.03 4.57
C ALA A 109 -10.47 -13.75 3.16
N GLU A 110 -11.21 -14.13 2.12
CA GLU A 110 -10.83 -13.92 0.72
C GLU A 110 -10.64 -12.43 0.41
N ILE A 111 -11.64 -11.59 0.71
CA ILE A 111 -11.59 -10.15 0.42
C ILE A 111 -10.42 -9.47 1.17
N THR A 112 -10.18 -9.87 2.42
CA THR A 112 -9.10 -9.33 3.25
C THR A 112 -7.74 -9.79 2.75
N ALA A 113 -7.57 -11.07 2.43
CA ALA A 113 -6.33 -11.63 1.86
C ALA A 113 -5.99 -10.98 0.52
N GLN A 114 -7.00 -10.85 -0.35
CA GLN A 114 -6.86 -10.24 -1.67
C GLN A 114 -6.37 -8.79 -1.59
N THR A 115 -6.86 -8.02 -0.62
CA THR A 115 -6.43 -6.63 -0.45
C THR A 115 -5.10 -6.53 0.29
N ASN A 116 -5.02 -7.10 1.49
CA ASN A 116 -3.94 -6.79 2.43
C ASN A 116 -2.64 -7.53 2.08
N PHE A 117 -2.74 -8.74 1.53
CA PHE A 117 -1.57 -9.54 1.16
C PHE A 117 -1.33 -9.49 -0.35
N PHE A 118 -2.22 -10.08 -1.15
CA PHE A 118 -1.99 -10.21 -2.60
C PHE A 118 -1.90 -8.85 -3.29
N GLY A 119 -2.77 -7.90 -2.94
CA GLY A 119 -2.71 -6.55 -3.49
C GLY A 119 -1.40 -5.84 -3.16
N THR A 120 -0.92 -5.96 -1.93
CA THR A 120 0.39 -5.42 -1.52
C THR A 120 1.55 -6.09 -2.28
N VAL A 121 1.52 -7.42 -2.43
CA VAL A 121 2.51 -8.18 -3.22
C VAL A 121 2.51 -7.72 -4.68
N ASN A 122 1.35 -7.54 -5.29
CA ASN A 122 1.22 -7.09 -6.68
C ASN A 122 1.78 -5.68 -6.87
N VAL A 123 1.50 -4.76 -5.94
CA VAL A 123 2.11 -3.42 -5.94
C VAL A 123 3.63 -3.50 -5.84
N CYS A 124 4.15 -4.32 -4.92
CA CYS A 124 5.60 -4.53 -4.78
C CYS A 124 6.20 -5.07 -6.08
N ASN A 125 5.65 -6.13 -6.66
CA ASN A 125 6.15 -6.73 -7.90
C ASN A 125 6.21 -5.72 -9.06
N ALA A 126 5.20 -4.85 -9.18
CA ALA A 126 5.14 -3.86 -10.25
C ALA A 126 6.04 -2.63 -10.01
N LEU A 127 6.22 -2.21 -8.75
CA LEU A 127 6.95 -0.98 -8.42
C LEU A 127 8.40 -1.21 -8.02
N PHE A 128 8.78 -2.42 -7.59
CA PHE A 128 10.16 -2.73 -7.19
C PHE A 128 11.18 -2.51 -8.32
N PRO A 129 10.90 -2.85 -9.60
CA PRO A 129 11.80 -2.53 -10.71
C PRO A 129 12.02 -1.03 -10.93
N LEU A 130 11.22 -0.16 -10.29
CA LEU A 130 11.31 1.29 -10.41
C LEU A 130 12.03 1.94 -9.21
N LEU A 131 12.35 1.16 -8.17
CA LEU A 131 13.02 1.68 -6.97
C LEU A 131 14.44 2.11 -7.31
N ARG A 132 14.82 3.30 -6.85
CA ARG A 132 16.22 3.76 -6.90
C ARG A 132 17.05 3.08 -5.81
N ASP A 133 18.36 3.00 -5.97
CA ASP A 133 19.27 2.29 -5.04
C ASP A 133 19.11 2.68 -3.56
N HIS A 134 18.75 3.94 -3.30
CA HIS A 134 18.58 4.48 -1.95
C HIS A 134 17.14 4.41 -1.43
N ALA A 135 16.23 3.79 -2.17
CA ALA A 135 14.82 3.81 -1.86
C ALA A 135 14.51 3.14 -0.51
N ARG A 136 13.36 3.48 0.05
CA ARG A 136 12.83 2.92 1.29
C ARG A 136 11.40 2.44 1.08
N ILE A 137 11.11 1.27 1.63
CA ILE A 137 9.79 0.65 1.57
C ILE A 137 9.27 0.55 3.00
N VAL A 138 8.02 0.93 3.22
CA VAL A 138 7.32 0.79 4.51
C VAL A 138 6.03 0.04 4.25
N ASN A 139 5.91 -1.16 4.81
CA ASN A 139 4.67 -1.94 4.80
C ASN A 139 3.96 -1.72 6.13
N ILE A 140 2.79 -1.07 6.09
CA ILE A 140 1.96 -0.88 7.28
C ILE A 140 1.24 -2.18 7.57
N SER A 141 1.59 -2.79 8.70
CA SER A 141 0.94 -3.99 9.22
C SER A 141 0.11 -3.63 10.46
N SER A 142 -0.14 -4.61 11.33
CA SER A 142 -0.93 -4.46 12.55
C SER A 142 -0.43 -5.40 13.62
N ARG A 143 -0.76 -5.11 14.89
CA ARG A 143 -0.64 -6.07 15.99
C ARG A 143 -1.42 -7.37 15.70
N ALA A 144 -2.50 -7.29 14.93
CA ALA A 144 -3.25 -8.47 14.49
C ALA A 144 -2.44 -9.40 13.56
N GLY A 145 -1.37 -8.91 12.93
CA GLY A 145 -0.45 -9.70 12.11
C GLY A 145 0.66 -10.39 12.91
N MET A 146 0.67 -10.30 14.24
CA MET A 146 1.64 -11.03 15.06
C MET A 146 1.43 -12.54 14.93
N LEU A 147 2.51 -13.26 14.61
CA LEU A 147 2.50 -14.69 14.37
C LEU A 147 2.06 -15.53 15.59
N ASP A 148 2.19 -14.98 16.79
CA ASP A 148 1.67 -15.61 18.02
C ASP A 148 0.14 -15.78 18.02
N SER A 149 -0.56 -15.01 17.17
CA SER A 149 -2.00 -15.15 16.96
C SER A 149 -2.35 -16.41 16.15
N ILE A 150 -1.40 -16.99 15.41
CA ILE A 150 -1.59 -18.21 14.62
C ILE A 150 -1.47 -19.42 15.55
N LYS A 151 -2.59 -20.05 15.90
CA LYS A 151 -2.61 -21.17 16.85
C LYS A 151 -1.91 -22.42 16.34
N ASN A 152 -1.90 -22.66 15.03
CA ASN A 152 -1.22 -23.81 14.44
C ASN A 152 0.31 -23.56 14.41
N PRO A 153 1.12 -24.34 15.14
CA PRO A 153 2.58 -24.13 15.20
C PRO A 153 3.30 -24.42 13.88
N GLU A 154 2.79 -25.34 13.06
CA GLU A 154 3.39 -25.67 11.75
C GLU A 154 3.20 -24.51 10.78
N ILE A 155 1.97 -23.98 10.67
CA ILE A 155 1.69 -22.79 9.86
C ILE A 155 2.54 -21.61 10.33
N ARG A 156 2.64 -21.41 11.66
CA ARG A 156 3.48 -20.35 12.23
C ARG A 156 4.95 -20.50 11.82
N GLN A 157 5.48 -21.72 11.85
CA GLN A 157 6.86 -22.00 11.47
C GLN A 157 7.12 -21.70 9.99
N SER A 158 6.15 -21.96 9.12
CA SER A 158 6.26 -21.65 7.70
C SER A 158 6.45 -20.15 7.42
N PHE A 159 5.78 -19.27 8.19
CA PHE A 159 5.93 -17.81 8.06
C PHE A 159 7.30 -17.27 8.51
N ILE A 160 8.01 -17.97 9.40
CA ILE A 160 9.35 -17.56 9.87
C ILE A 160 10.47 -18.38 9.24
N SER A 161 10.15 -19.26 8.30
CA SER A 161 11.15 -20.07 7.63
C SER A 161 12.14 -19.17 6.88
N PRO A 162 13.47 -19.37 7.05
CA PRO A 162 14.47 -18.60 6.31
C PRO A 162 14.43 -18.88 4.79
N THR A 163 13.74 -19.94 4.38
CA THR A 163 13.54 -20.31 2.97
C THR A 163 12.14 -19.98 2.47
N ALA A 164 11.33 -19.25 3.24
CA ALA A 164 9.99 -18.86 2.81
C ALA A 164 10.06 -18.02 1.52
N THR A 165 9.27 -18.40 0.54
CA THR A 165 9.08 -17.65 -0.71
C THR A 165 7.69 -17.02 -0.73
N ILE A 166 7.51 -15.96 -1.52
CA ILE A 166 6.18 -15.36 -1.72
C ILE A 166 5.18 -16.40 -2.23
N GLU A 167 5.62 -17.34 -3.07
CA GLU A 167 4.81 -18.47 -3.54
C GLU A 167 4.37 -19.37 -2.38
N SER A 168 5.30 -19.86 -1.55
CA SER A 168 4.96 -20.71 -0.41
C SER A 168 4.04 -20.02 0.61
N LEU A 169 4.19 -18.70 0.79
CA LEU A 169 3.33 -17.91 1.66
C LEU A 169 1.95 -17.69 1.02
N SER A 170 1.90 -17.55 -0.30
CA SER A 170 0.65 -17.44 -1.07
C SER A 170 -0.16 -18.73 -0.97
N ASP A 171 0.51 -19.89 -1.07
CA ASP A 171 -0.15 -21.19 -0.93
C ASP A 171 -0.82 -21.35 0.44
N ILE A 172 -0.13 -20.95 1.52
CA ILE A 172 -0.71 -20.96 2.88
C ILE A 172 -1.96 -20.08 2.98
N LEU A 173 -1.95 -18.91 2.32
CA LEU A 173 -3.13 -18.04 2.31
C LEU A 173 -4.25 -18.61 1.44
N ASN A 174 -3.91 -19.23 0.30
CA ASN A 174 -4.88 -19.88 -0.59
C ASN A 174 -5.54 -21.10 0.06
N ASP A 175 -4.80 -21.86 0.89
CA ASP A 175 -5.36 -22.97 1.66
C ASP A 175 -6.29 -22.50 2.80
N PHE A 176 -6.13 -21.25 3.25
CA PHE A 176 -6.94 -20.66 4.32
C PHE A 176 -8.28 -20.08 3.83
N ILE A 177 -8.31 -19.53 2.61
CA ILE A 177 -9.50 -18.93 1.98
C ILE A 177 -10.39 -19.99 1.34
#